data_AF-A0A0G1QG65-F1
#
_entry.id   AF-A0A0G1QG65-F1
#
_cell.length_a   1.000
_cell.length_b   1.000
_cell.length_c   1.000
_cell.angle_alpha   90.00
_cell.angle_beta   90.00
_cell.angle_gamma   90.00
#
_symmetry.space_group_name_H-M   'P 1'
#
loop_
_entity.id
_entity.type
_entity.pdbx_description
1 polymer ?
#
loop_
_entity_poly.entity_id
_entity_poly.type
_entity_poly.pdbx_seq_one_letter_code
_entity_poly.pdbx_strand_id
1 'polypeptide(L)'
;MPKLTTLLVTIPRETEVTPESAATFLSTFPNILQKSLFDIWIKGEPQPVIALEVAVWEQKIRFLVSCNSSLAQFVSSQIQSTYPLAMITPIEDPLPSLVNKLEVGELRLALASFYPLKTWADFRETDPINSYLSVLSKVSADEVVYLSWVLSKAPNDWQGAGRGAIDRGRAMGVSGQQANGRGYTERRGSLPNQRGIEEKIAQSGFAVNFRVGATSSSRLNELAAVFGVFAKPDGNAWKLVRPLWGKEGWRKKLLN
;
A
#
# COMPACT_ATOMS: atom_id res chain seq x y z
N MET A 1 -12.05 -11.18 17.80
CA MET A 1 -11.11 -10.47 16.93
C MET A 1 -9.85 -11.32 16.80
N PRO A 2 -9.22 -11.42 15.63
CA PRO A 2 -7.97 -12.15 15.53
C PRO A 2 -6.93 -11.51 16.44
N LYS A 3 -6.22 -12.32 17.22
CA LYS A 3 -5.06 -11.85 17.98
C LYS A 3 -4.00 -11.41 16.99
N LEU A 4 -3.53 -10.17 17.12
CA LEU A 4 -2.44 -9.62 16.33
C LEU A 4 -1.13 -9.73 17.10
N THR A 5 -0.04 -9.89 16.36
CA THR A 5 1.33 -9.84 16.87
C THR A 5 2.09 -8.79 16.06
N THR A 6 2.76 -7.88 16.76
CA THR A 6 3.64 -6.87 16.16
C THR A 6 5.09 -7.29 16.32
N LEU A 7 5.81 -7.32 15.21
CA LEU A 7 7.21 -7.71 15.13
C LEU A 7 8.04 -6.48 14.81
N LEU A 8 8.96 -6.11 15.70
CA LEU A 8 10.01 -5.13 15.41
C LEU A 8 11.09 -5.80 14.56
N VAL A 9 11.37 -5.22 13.39
CA VAL A 9 12.39 -5.70 12.46
C VAL A 9 13.54 -4.70 12.46
N THR A 10 14.74 -5.19 12.73
CA THR A 10 15.98 -4.39 12.68
C THR A 10 17.00 -5.11 11.83
N ILE A 11 17.77 -4.34 11.07
CA ILE A 11 18.82 -4.84 10.17
C ILE A 11 20.11 -4.08 10.51
N PRO A 12 21.28 -4.74 10.52
CA PRO A 12 22.57 -4.06 10.69
C PRO A 12 22.77 -2.98 9.64
N ARG A 13 23.33 -1.83 10.05
CA ARG A 13 23.45 -0.62 9.20
C ARG A 13 24.22 -0.84 7.90
N GLU A 14 25.21 -1.73 7.92
CA GLU A 14 26.06 -2.04 6.76
C GLU A 14 25.41 -3.07 5.80
N THR A 15 24.18 -3.47 6.04
CA THR A 15 23.49 -4.45 5.19
C THR A 15 22.94 -3.76 3.96
N GLU A 16 23.45 -4.14 2.79
CA GLU A 16 22.86 -3.75 1.52
C GLU A 16 21.50 -4.44 1.34
N VAL A 17 20.46 -3.63 1.11
CA VAL A 17 19.10 -4.10 0.85
C VAL A 17 18.69 -3.61 -0.53
N THR A 18 18.41 -4.54 -1.43
CA THR A 18 18.04 -4.23 -2.81
C THR A 18 16.52 -4.24 -3.01
N PRO A 19 15.99 -3.48 -3.99
CA PRO A 19 14.57 -3.52 -4.33
C PRO A 19 14.12 -4.91 -4.83
N GLU A 20 15.01 -5.70 -5.42
CA GLU A 20 14.74 -7.07 -5.87
C GLU A 20 14.47 -8.01 -4.70
N SER A 21 15.22 -7.87 -3.60
CA SER A 21 14.95 -8.61 -2.35
C SER A 21 13.57 -8.26 -1.80
N ALA A 22 13.20 -6.96 -1.80
CA ALA A 22 11.86 -6.53 -1.40
C ALA A 22 10.76 -7.10 -2.32
N ALA A 23 10.98 -7.11 -3.65
CA ALA A 23 10.04 -7.69 -4.59
C ALA A 23 9.87 -9.20 -4.36
N THR A 24 10.96 -9.92 -4.06
CA THR A 24 10.95 -11.34 -3.73
C THR A 24 10.13 -11.59 -2.46
N PHE A 25 10.40 -10.86 -1.38
CA PHE A 25 9.62 -10.92 -0.15
C PHE A 25 8.13 -10.67 -0.38
N LEU A 26 7.77 -9.61 -1.12
CA LEU A 26 6.39 -9.23 -1.38
C LEU A 26 5.65 -10.26 -2.26
N SER A 27 6.35 -10.98 -3.13
CA SER A 27 5.78 -12.01 -4.01
C SER A 27 5.17 -13.20 -3.27
N THR A 28 5.49 -13.38 -1.98
CA THR A 28 4.97 -14.44 -1.13
C THR A 28 3.53 -14.14 -0.63
N PHE A 29 3.14 -12.86 -0.59
CA PHE A 29 1.89 -12.44 0.01
C PHE A 29 0.61 -12.72 -0.79
N PRO A 30 0.56 -12.63 -2.13
CA PRO A 30 -0.65 -12.94 -2.89
C PRO A 30 -1.24 -14.31 -2.54
N ASN A 31 -0.40 -15.34 -2.35
CA ASN A 31 -0.85 -16.69 -2.05
C ASN A 31 -1.33 -16.84 -0.61
N ILE A 32 -0.64 -16.25 0.36
CA ILE A 32 -1.04 -16.38 1.78
C ILE A 32 -2.27 -15.55 2.12
N LEU A 33 -2.47 -14.43 1.42
CA LEU A 33 -3.63 -13.57 1.59
C LEU A 33 -4.89 -14.18 0.95
N GLN A 34 -4.71 -15.16 0.06
CA GLN A 34 -5.82 -15.93 -0.51
C GLN A 34 -6.25 -17.04 0.44
N LYS A 35 -7.29 -16.78 1.23
CA LYS A 35 -8.08 -17.85 1.87
C LYS A 35 -9.37 -18.11 1.11
N SER A 36 -9.77 -19.38 1.04
CA SER A 36 -11.05 -19.76 0.47
C SER A 36 -12.19 -19.19 1.32
N LEU A 37 -13.27 -18.75 0.66
CA LEU A 37 -14.49 -18.33 1.35
C LEU A 37 -15.10 -19.47 2.19
N PHE A 38 -14.87 -20.72 1.78
CA PHE A 38 -15.25 -21.90 2.57
C PHE A 38 -14.54 -21.93 3.92
N ASP A 39 -13.22 -21.73 3.94
CA ASP A 39 -12.44 -21.74 5.19
C ASP A 39 -12.83 -20.59 6.11
N ILE A 40 -13.11 -19.41 5.54
CA ILE A 40 -13.53 -18.25 6.32
C ILE A 40 -14.93 -18.46 6.90
N TRP A 41 -15.88 -18.92 6.09
CA TRP A 41 -17.29 -18.94 6.48
C TRP A 41 -17.70 -20.21 7.23
N ILE A 42 -17.13 -21.37 6.87
CA ILE A 42 -17.50 -22.67 7.46
C ILE A 42 -16.54 -23.07 8.58
N LYS A 43 -15.23 -22.81 8.42
CA LYS A 43 -14.25 -23.09 9.50
C LYS A 43 -14.06 -21.90 10.46
N GLY A 44 -14.67 -20.75 10.15
CA GLY A 44 -14.57 -19.55 10.98
C GLY A 44 -13.17 -18.95 11.03
N GLU A 45 -12.31 -19.29 10.06
CA GLU A 45 -10.93 -18.81 10.06
C GLU A 45 -10.88 -17.31 9.76
N PRO A 46 -10.13 -16.52 10.55
CA PRO A 46 -10.01 -15.09 10.29
C PRO A 46 -9.31 -14.88 8.94
N GLN A 47 -9.72 -13.81 8.25
CA GLN A 47 -8.99 -13.35 7.07
C GLN A 47 -7.55 -13.02 7.47
N PRO A 48 -6.56 -13.45 6.67
CA PRO A 48 -5.17 -13.13 6.90
C PRO A 48 -4.96 -11.63 6.70
N VAL A 49 -4.37 -10.99 7.71
CA VAL A 49 -3.99 -9.58 7.73
C VAL A 49 -2.50 -9.53 8.02
N ILE A 50 -1.79 -8.80 7.17
CA ILE A 50 -0.37 -8.50 7.32
C ILE A 50 -0.23 -7.01 7.01
N ALA A 51 0.40 -6.26 7.91
CA ALA A 51 0.69 -4.85 7.75
C ALA A 51 2.20 -4.66 7.84
N LEU A 52 2.75 -4.01 6.83
CA LEU A 52 4.13 -3.51 6.87
C LEU A 52 4.06 -2.07 7.36
N GLU A 53 4.85 -1.71 8.37
CA GLU A 53 4.68 -0.44 9.05
C GLU A 53 6.01 0.26 9.29
N VAL A 54 5.98 1.58 9.22
CA VAL A 54 7.08 2.46 9.62
C VAL A 54 6.53 3.43 10.63
N ALA A 55 7.14 3.46 11.80
CA ALA A 55 6.65 4.28 12.89
C ALA A 55 7.81 5.03 13.57
N VAL A 56 7.49 6.21 14.07
CA VAL A 56 8.43 7.06 14.79
C VAL A 56 7.82 7.44 16.11
N TRP A 57 8.55 7.15 17.17
CA TRP A 57 8.29 7.62 18.52
C TRP A 57 9.63 7.73 19.24
N GLU A 58 9.75 8.64 20.21
CA GLU A 58 11.02 8.91 20.90
C GLU A 58 12.17 9.19 19.91
N GLN A 59 11.87 9.86 18.79
CA GLN A 59 12.82 10.21 17.72
C GLN A 59 13.54 9.02 17.08
N LYS A 60 12.99 7.80 17.21
CA LYS A 60 13.55 6.59 16.61
C LYS A 60 12.60 6.04 15.56
N ILE A 61 13.09 5.93 14.33
CA ILE A 61 12.41 5.26 13.23
C ILE A 61 12.48 3.75 13.47
N ARG A 62 11.32 3.08 13.42
CA ARG A 62 11.19 1.64 13.62
C ARG A 62 10.39 1.04 12.47
N PHE A 63 10.85 -0.11 12.00
CA PHE A 63 10.18 -0.92 11.00
C PHE A 63 9.46 -2.05 11.69
N LEU A 64 8.17 -2.16 11.47
CA LEU A 64 7.32 -3.11 12.15
C LEU A 64 6.58 -3.97 11.12
N VAL A 65 6.26 -5.20 11.52
CA VAL A 65 5.32 -6.04 10.79
C VAL A 65 4.26 -6.52 11.76
N SER A 66 3.03 -6.11 11.53
CA SER A 66 1.86 -6.50 12.34
C SER A 66 1.06 -7.54 11.57
N CYS A 67 0.77 -8.69 12.17
CA CYS A 67 0.03 -9.76 11.49
C CYS A 67 -0.81 -10.59 12.45
N ASN A 68 -1.72 -11.42 11.95
CA ASN A 68 -2.38 -12.43 12.80
C ASN A 68 -1.31 -13.28 13.51
N SER A 69 -1.50 -13.56 14.80
CA SER A 69 -0.52 -14.34 15.58
C SER A 69 -0.25 -15.72 14.99
N SER A 70 -1.22 -16.33 14.28
CA SER A 70 -1.04 -17.59 13.56
C SER A 70 -0.07 -17.50 12.37
N LEU A 71 0.14 -16.30 11.82
CA LEU A 71 1.04 -16.03 10.70
C LEU A 71 2.43 -15.54 11.15
N ALA A 72 2.61 -15.22 12.43
CA ALA A 72 3.84 -14.61 12.94
C ALA A 72 5.09 -15.45 12.63
N GLN A 73 5.02 -16.78 12.79
CA GLN A 73 6.13 -17.67 12.47
C GLN A 73 6.44 -17.66 10.97
N PHE A 74 5.41 -17.77 10.12
CA PHE A 74 5.57 -17.73 8.67
C PHE A 74 6.21 -16.42 8.22
N VAL A 75 5.68 -15.29 8.67
CA VAL A 75 6.18 -13.94 8.33
C VAL A 75 7.63 -13.81 8.77
N SER A 76 7.96 -14.26 9.99
CA SER A 76 9.34 -14.22 10.50
C SER A 76 10.28 -15.05 9.63
N SER A 77 9.87 -16.25 9.22
CA SER A 77 10.66 -17.08 8.30
C SER A 77 10.83 -16.46 6.92
N GLN A 78 9.82 -15.79 6.36
CA GLN A 78 9.95 -15.08 5.08
C GLN A 78 10.91 -13.89 5.16
N ILE A 79 10.84 -13.12 6.25
CA ILE A 79 11.78 -12.01 6.50
C ILE A 79 13.20 -12.56 6.65
N GLN A 80 13.43 -13.58 7.48
CA GLN A 80 14.75 -14.17 7.68
C GLN A 80 15.31 -14.82 6.41
N SER A 81 14.45 -15.42 5.57
CA SER A 81 14.88 -16.00 4.30
C SER A 81 15.33 -14.94 3.29
N THR A 82 14.73 -13.75 3.31
CA THR A 82 15.08 -12.66 2.40
C THR A 82 16.19 -11.78 2.96
N TYR A 83 16.19 -11.59 4.28
CA TYR A 83 17.09 -10.74 5.04
C TYR A 83 17.72 -11.56 6.19
N PRO A 84 18.76 -12.37 5.91
CA PRO A 84 19.33 -13.29 6.89
C PRO A 84 19.89 -12.62 8.15
N LEU A 85 20.29 -11.34 8.03
CA LEU A 85 20.82 -10.54 9.14
C LEU A 85 19.73 -9.80 9.92
N ALA A 86 18.46 -9.90 9.52
CA ALA A 86 17.37 -9.23 10.21
C ALA A 86 17.12 -9.86 11.59
N MET A 87 17.13 -9.02 12.63
CA MET A 87 16.67 -9.40 13.95
C MET A 87 15.18 -9.05 14.07
N ILE A 88 14.39 -10.04 14.47
CA ILE A 88 12.93 -9.94 14.61
C ILE A 88 12.60 -10.11 16.08
N THR A 89 11.97 -9.11 16.68
CA THR A 89 11.61 -9.11 18.11
C THR A 89 10.12 -8.84 18.26
N PRO A 90 9.34 -9.77 18.85
CA PRO A 90 7.95 -9.48 19.21
C PRO A 90 7.91 -8.33 20.23
N ILE A 91 7.05 -7.35 19.98
CA ILE A 91 6.83 -6.22 20.88
C ILE A 91 5.34 -6.09 21.20
N GLU A 92 5.03 -5.39 22.28
CA GLU A 92 3.68 -4.88 22.49
C GLU A 92 3.39 -3.81 21.44
N ASP A 93 2.23 -3.91 20.78
CA ASP A 93 1.81 -2.92 19.79
C ASP A 93 1.68 -1.54 20.47
N PRO A 94 2.48 -0.53 20.08
CA PRO A 94 2.39 0.79 20.68
C PRO A 94 1.10 1.52 20.27
N LEU A 95 0.52 1.18 19.12
CA LEU A 95 -0.55 1.93 18.47
C LEU A 95 -1.83 2.05 19.32
N PRO A 96 -2.35 1.00 20.01
CA PRO A 96 -3.50 1.12 20.92
C PRO A 96 -3.39 2.24 21.95
N SER A 97 -2.19 2.47 22.49
CA SER A 97 -1.95 3.52 23.48
C SER A 97 -1.84 4.92 22.86
N LEU A 98 -1.51 5.00 21.57
CA LEU A 98 -1.19 6.25 20.86
C LEU A 98 -2.32 6.74 19.96
N VAL A 99 -3.17 5.85 19.44
CA VAL A 99 -4.15 6.14 18.38
C VAL A 99 -5.10 7.31 18.69
N ASN A 100 -5.46 7.48 19.96
CA ASN A 100 -6.37 8.55 20.40
C ASN A 100 -5.75 9.95 20.29
N LYS A 101 -4.42 10.02 20.24
CA LYS A 101 -3.64 11.26 20.08
C LYS A 101 -3.30 11.55 18.62
N LEU A 102 -3.60 10.62 17.71
CA LEU A 102 -3.26 10.76 16.30
C LEU A 102 -4.41 11.42 15.52
N GLU A 103 -4.01 12.34 14.64
CA GLU A 103 -4.71 12.63 13.40
C GLU A 103 -4.48 11.47 12.44
N VAL A 104 -5.53 11.06 11.73
CA VAL A 104 -5.52 9.86 10.87
C VAL A 104 -6.02 10.17 9.48
N GLY A 105 -5.44 9.49 8.49
CA GLY A 105 -5.83 9.56 7.10
C GLY A 105 -5.45 8.30 6.34
N GLU A 106 -5.91 8.22 5.10
CA GLU A 106 -5.55 7.16 4.15
C GLU A 106 -4.97 7.80 2.90
N LEU A 107 -3.89 7.24 2.37
CA LEU A 107 -3.42 7.53 1.03
C LEU A 107 -4.12 6.59 0.06
N ARG A 108 -4.98 7.16 -0.78
CA ARG A 108 -5.72 6.42 -1.81
C ARG A 108 -5.18 6.75 -3.18
N LEU A 109 -5.35 5.81 -4.11
CA LEU A 109 -5.04 6.06 -5.51
C LEU A 109 -6.00 7.12 -6.07
N ALA A 110 -5.46 8.07 -6.83
CA ALA A 110 -6.23 9.12 -7.48
C ALA A 110 -7.06 8.61 -8.67
N LEU A 111 -6.56 7.59 -9.36
CA LEU A 111 -7.21 6.90 -10.47
C LEU A 111 -7.44 5.42 -10.16
N ALA A 112 -8.10 4.70 -11.07
CA ALA A 112 -8.33 3.26 -10.96
C ALA A 112 -7.03 2.48 -10.72
N SER A 113 -7.12 1.41 -9.94
CA SER A 113 -5.95 0.65 -9.45
C SER A 113 -5.12 0.02 -10.56
N PHE A 114 -5.66 -0.19 -11.76
CA PHE A 114 -4.91 -0.71 -12.90
C PHE A 114 -3.95 0.32 -13.52
N TYR A 115 -4.10 1.62 -13.24
CA TYR A 115 -3.09 2.61 -13.60
C TYR A 115 -1.84 2.43 -12.71
N PRO A 116 -0.62 2.41 -13.28
CA PRO A 116 0.60 2.19 -12.51
C PRO A 116 1.08 3.46 -11.80
N LEU A 117 1.75 3.28 -10.67
CA LEU A 117 2.60 4.28 -10.03
C LEU A 117 4.02 4.17 -10.60
N LYS A 118 4.92 5.09 -10.24
CA LYS A 118 6.35 4.87 -10.45
C LYS A 118 6.83 3.66 -9.65
N THR A 119 7.70 2.85 -10.24
CA THR A 119 8.37 1.72 -9.58
C THR A 119 9.81 2.09 -9.27
N TRP A 120 10.52 1.24 -8.52
CA TRP A 120 11.95 1.42 -8.24
C TRP A 120 12.79 1.61 -9.51
N ALA A 121 12.40 1.00 -10.64
CA ALA A 121 13.07 1.14 -11.93
C ALA A 121 12.94 2.55 -12.55
N ASP A 122 11.96 3.35 -12.11
CA ASP A 122 11.81 4.74 -12.53
C ASP A 122 12.75 5.68 -11.73
N PHE A 123 13.41 5.21 -10.67
CA PHE A 123 14.34 5.99 -9.83
C PHE A 123 15.79 5.54 -10.08
N ARG A 124 16.58 6.38 -10.75
CA ARG A 124 17.97 6.05 -11.13
C ARG A 124 19.03 6.63 -10.21
N GLU A 125 18.82 7.85 -9.75
CA GLU A 125 19.85 8.64 -9.06
C GLU A 125 19.58 8.80 -7.57
N THR A 126 18.35 8.53 -7.13
CA THR A 126 17.93 8.82 -5.76
C THR A 126 17.04 7.69 -5.25
N ASP A 127 17.32 7.23 -4.03
CA ASP A 127 16.46 6.27 -3.36
C ASP A 127 15.09 6.89 -3.08
N PRO A 128 13.98 6.30 -3.58
CA PRO A 128 12.63 6.81 -3.32
C PRO A 128 12.24 6.83 -1.84
N ILE A 129 12.85 6.00 -0.99
CA ILE A 129 12.59 5.93 0.45
C ILE A 129 13.03 7.23 1.16
N ASN A 130 14.08 7.89 0.66
CA ASN A 130 14.59 9.14 1.23
C ASN A 130 13.51 10.24 1.31
N SER A 131 12.53 10.21 0.39
CA SER A 131 11.43 11.18 0.37
C SER A 131 10.69 11.23 1.71
N TYR A 132 10.23 10.08 2.22
CA TYR A 132 9.50 10.06 3.49
C TYR A 132 10.43 9.99 4.71
N LEU A 133 11.61 9.37 4.60
CA LEU A 133 12.58 9.37 5.70
C LEU A 133 13.02 10.78 6.09
N SER A 134 13.13 11.71 5.12
CA SER A 134 13.48 13.11 5.38
C SER A 134 12.46 13.87 6.24
N VAL A 135 11.19 13.44 6.22
CA VAL A 135 10.13 13.96 7.07
C VAL A 135 10.16 13.28 8.43
N LEU A 136 10.37 11.95 8.44
CA LEU A 136 10.46 11.16 9.66
C LEU A 136 11.65 11.56 10.54
N SER A 137 12.77 11.99 9.96
CA SER A 137 13.95 12.44 10.71
C SER A 137 13.75 13.77 11.46
N LYS A 138 12.73 14.55 11.09
CA LYS A 138 12.39 15.84 11.72
C LYS A 138 11.30 15.70 12.80
N VAL A 139 10.90 14.47 13.13
CA VAL A 139 9.89 14.19 14.16
C VAL A 139 10.46 14.56 15.53
N SER A 140 9.72 15.41 16.26
CA SER A 140 10.10 15.84 17.62
C SER A 140 9.84 14.72 18.64
N ALA A 141 10.43 14.82 19.84
CA ALA A 141 10.33 13.77 20.87
C ALA A 141 8.89 13.51 21.37
N ASP A 142 8.03 14.54 21.32
CA ASP A 142 6.61 14.51 21.68
C ASP A 142 5.69 14.10 20.51
N GLU A 143 6.25 13.96 19.31
CA GLU A 143 5.50 13.57 18.12
C GLU A 143 5.60 12.08 17.86
N VAL A 144 4.49 11.53 17.38
CA VAL A 144 4.37 10.15 16.92
C VAL A 144 3.93 10.19 15.47
N VAL A 145 4.55 9.35 14.66
CA VAL A 145 4.15 9.10 13.28
C VAL A 145 3.96 7.60 13.07
N TYR A 146 2.95 7.23 12.30
CA TYR A 146 2.65 5.86 11.94
C TYR A 146 2.28 5.80 10.45
N LEU A 147 3.02 5.01 9.68
CA LEU A 147 2.73 4.66 8.29
C LEU A 147 2.46 3.16 8.25
N SER A 148 1.32 2.73 7.72
CA SER A 148 0.94 1.32 7.70
C SER A 148 0.39 0.94 6.32
N TRP A 149 1.03 -0.04 5.69
CA TRP A 149 0.60 -0.67 4.45
C TRP A 149 -0.05 -2.01 4.78
N VAL A 150 -1.38 -2.00 4.92
CA VAL A 150 -2.13 -3.22 5.24
C VAL A 150 -2.43 -3.98 3.98
N LEU A 151 -1.90 -5.18 3.89
CA LEU A 151 -2.00 -6.08 2.76
C LEU A 151 -3.25 -6.96 2.91
N SER A 152 -4.03 -7.07 1.83
CA SER A 152 -5.18 -7.95 1.76
C SER A 152 -5.29 -8.59 0.38
N LYS A 153 -6.15 -9.60 0.24
CA LYS A 153 -6.43 -10.19 -1.08
C LYS A 153 -6.85 -9.11 -2.08
N ALA A 154 -6.30 -9.16 -3.29
CA ALA A 154 -6.75 -8.30 -4.38
C ALA A 154 -8.20 -8.65 -4.80
N PRO A 155 -9.03 -7.66 -5.19
CA PRO A 155 -10.35 -7.92 -5.77
C PRO A 155 -10.23 -8.84 -6.98
N ASN A 156 -11.07 -9.86 -7.14
CA ASN A 156 -10.90 -10.86 -8.22
C ASN A 156 -10.98 -10.26 -9.65
N ASP A 157 -11.56 -9.09 -9.81
CA ASP A 157 -11.85 -8.43 -11.08
C ASP A 157 -10.81 -7.36 -11.48
N TRP A 158 -9.79 -7.08 -10.65
CA TRP A 158 -8.88 -5.95 -10.87
C TRP A 158 -8.11 -6.04 -12.20
N GLN A 159 -7.64 -7.24 -12.58
CA GLN A 159 -6.97 -7.49 -13.86
C GLN A 159 -7.94 -7.35 -15.03
N GLY A 160 -9.15 -7.91 -14.88
CA GLY A 160 -10.23 -7.81 -15.87
C GLY A 160 -10.68 -6.36 -16.11
N ALA A 161 -10.73 -5.55 -15.06
CA ALA A 161 -11.03 -4.12 -15.15
C ALA A 161 -9.97 -3.38 -15.96
N GLY A 162 -8.68 -3.68 -15.76
CA GLY A 162 -7.58 -3.13 -16.54
C GLY A 162 -7.60 -3.59 -17.99
N ARG A 163 -7.82 -4.88 -18.24
CA ARG A 163 -7.96 -5.44 -19.60
C ARG A 163 -9.12 -4.80 -20.34
N GLY A 164 -10.29 -4.71 -19.70
CA GLY A 164 -11.45 -4.04 -20.27
C GLY A 164 -11.21 -2.54 -20.50
N ALA A 165 -10.38 -1.86 -19.70
CA ALA A 165 -10.01 -0.47 -19.94
C ALA A 165 -9.13 -0.33 -21.19
N ILE A 166 -8.19 -1.24 -21.40
CA ILE A 166 -7.35 -1.29 -22.61
C ILE A 166 -8.22 -1.56 -23.84
N ASP A 167 -9.07 -2.58 -23.81
CA ASP A 167 -9.93 -2.96 -24.93
C ASP A 167 -10.96 -1.86 -25.26
N ARG A 168 -11.46 -1.12 -24.26
CA ARG A 168 -12.34 0.04 -24.49
C ARG A 168 -11.61 1.23 -25.11
N GLY A 169 -10.31 1.39 -24.83
CA GLY A 169 -9.55 2.57 -25.23
C GLY A 169 -10.08 3.87 -24.61
N ARG A 170 -9.62 5.01 -25.14
CA ARG A 170 -10.11 6.35 -24.76
C ARG A 170 -10.95 6.96 -25.87
N ALA A 171 -12.02 7.65 -25.50
CA ALA A 171 -12.80 8.46 -26.44
C ALA A 171 -11.93 9.58 -27.05
N MET A 172 -11.99 9.73 -28.37
CA MET A 172 -11.26 10.74 -29.16
C MET A 172 -12.22 11.67 -29.91
N GLY A 173 -13.49 11.69 -29.49
CA GLY A 173 -14.55 12.46 -30.12
C GLY A 173 -15.42 11.62 -31.05
N VAL A 174 -16.39 12.28 -31.67
CA VAL A 174 -17.40 11.66 -32.52
C VAL A 174 -16.99 11.78 -34.00
N SER A 175 -17.14 10.69 -34.75
CA SER A 175 -16.81 10.61 -36.17
C SER A 175 -18.01 10.18 -36.98
N GLY A 176 -18.68 11.14 -37.61
CA GLY A 176 -19.63 10.90 -38.70
C GLY A 176 -20.93 10.17 -38.34
N GLN A 177 -21.93 10.40 -39.18
CA GLN A 177 -23.22 9.71 -39.15
C GLN A 177 -23.04 8.25 -39.58
N GLN A 178 -23.66 7.32 -38.86
CA GLN A 178 -23.74 5.92 -39.28
C GLN A 178 -24.41 5.82 -40.66
N ALA A 179 -23.96 4.88 -41.50
CA ALA A 179 -24.44 4.65 -42.86
C ALA A 179 -25.97 4.42 -42.98
N ASN A 180 -26.64 4.09 -41.87
CA ASN A 180 -28.08 3.83 -41.80
C ASN A 180 -28.89 5.00 -41.17
N GLY A 181 -28.30 6.19 -41.05
CA GLY A 181 -29.00 7.41 -40.60
C GLY A 181 -29.41 7.46 -39.12
N ARG A 182 -29.05 6.44 -38.32
CA ARG A 182 -29.35 6.40 -36.88
C ARG A 182 -28.06 6.32 -36.06
N GLY A 183 -27.57 7.48 -35.64
CA GLY A 183 -26.55 7.58 -34.59
C GLY A 183 -25.17 8.04 -35.06
N TYR A 184 -24.36 8.35 -34.08
CA TYR A 184 -22.98 8.81 -34.18
C TYR A 184 -22.03 7.66 -33.86
N THR A 185 -20.89 7.53 -34.57
CA THR A 185 -19.82 6.60 -34.14
C THR A 185 -18.76 7.35 -33.36
N GLU A 186 -18.30 6.79 -32.24
CA GLU A 186 -17.24 7.37 -31.41
C GLU A 186 -15.87 6.86 -31.90
N ARG A 187 -14.93 7.79 -32.18
CA ARG A 187 -13.53 7.41 -32.42
C ARG A 187 -12.89 7.05 -31.10
N ARG A 188 -12.19 5.92 -31.07
CA ARG A 188 -11.45 5.45 -29.90
C ARG A 188 -9.96 5.40 -30.21
N GLY A 189 -9.16 5.90 -29.28
CA GLY A 189 -7.70 5.82 -29.31
C GLY A 189 -7.16 4.91 -28.21
N SER A 190 -5.86 4.64 -28.25
CA SER A 190 -5.17 3.88 -27.21
C SER A 190 -5.25 4.59 -25.86
N LEU A 191 -5.38 3.82 -24.79
CA LEU A 191 -5.39 4.37 -23.43
C LEU A 191 -4.00 4.94 -23.08
N PRO A 192 -3.90 6.07 -22.37
CA PRO A 192 -2.61 6.55 -21.86
C PRO A 192 -1.92 5.45 -21.06
N ASN A 193 -0.61 5.28 -21.30
CA ASN A 193 0.22 4.30 -20.61
C ASN A 193 -0.30 2.85 -20.69
N GLN A 194 -0.93 2.48 -21.81
CA GLN A 194 -1.43 1.13 -22.07
C GLN A 194 -0.41 0.04 -21.74
N ARG A 195 0.85 0.18 -22.18
CA ARG A 195 1.91 -0.80 -21.89
C ARG A 195 2.14 -0.98 -20.39
N GLY A 196 2.18 0.11 -19.61
CA GLY A 196 2.35 0.02 -18.16
C GLY A 196 1.14 -0.63 -17.47
N ILE A 197 -0.06 -0.50 -18.04
CA ILE A 197 -1.25 -1.20 -17.55
C ILE A 197 -1.14 -2.69 -17.87
N GLU A 198 -0.77 -3.05 -19.11
CA GLU A 198 -0.55 -4.43 -19.55
C GLU A 198 0.48 -5.15 -18.67
N GLU A 199 1.63 -4.51 -18.44
CA GLU A 199 2.69 -5.03 -17.55
C GLU A 199 2.19 -5.22 -16.12
N LYS A 200 1.41 -4.27 -15.59
CA LYS A 200 0.88 -4.34 -14.22
C LYS A 200 -0.15 -5.45 -14.05
N ILE A 201 -1.12 -5.58 -14.96
CA ILE A 201 -2.17 -6.60 -14.86
C ILE A 201 -1.67 -8.00 -15.20
N ALA A 202 -0.51 -8.14 -15.84
CA ALA A 202 0.13 -9.45 -16.07
C ALA A 202 0.73 -10.06 -14.78
N GLN A 203 0.90 -9.26 -13.72
CA GLN A 203 1.47 -9.72 -12.45
C GLN A 203 0.38 -10.24 -11.49
N SER A 204 0.79 -11.15 -10.60
CA SER A 204 0.01 -11.44 -9.40
C SER A 204 0.09 -10.25 -8.43
N GLY A 205 -0.97 -10.02 -7.66
CA GLY A 205 -1.06 -8.84 -6.81
C GLY A 205 -1.90 -9.03 -5.56
N PHE A 206 -1.75 -8.08 -4.65
CA PHE A 206 -2.54 -7.91 -3.44
C PHE A 206 -3.09 -6.49 -3.39
N ALA A 207 -4.14 -6.28 -2.61
CA ALA A 207 -4.63 -4.94 -2.29
C ALA A 207 -3.83 -4.36 -1.12
N VAL A 208 -3.69 -3.03 -1.13
CA VAL A 208 -2.98 -2.28 -0.08
C VAL A 208 -3.90 -1.17 0.42
N ASN A 209 -4.18 -1.17 1.72
CA ASN A 209 -4.77 -0.04 2.41
C ASN A 209 -3.63 0.75 3.06
N PHE A 210 -3.30 1.91 2.48
CA PHE A 210 -2.23 2.74 2.99
C PHE A 210 -2.77 3.77 3.98
N ARG A 211 -2.43 3.59 5.25
CA ARG A 211 -2.88 4.41 6.37
C ARG A 211 -1.74 5.26 6.91
N VAL A 212 -2.08 6.47 7.31
CA VAL A 212 -1.15 7.42 7.93
C VAL A 212 -1.76 7.96 9.22
N GLY A 213 -0.94 7.99 10.27
CA GLY A 213 -1.24 8.61 11.56
C GLY A 213 -0.10 9.56 11.95
N ALA A 214 -0.45 10.73 12.48
CA ALA A 214 0.54 11.64 13.06
C ALA A 214 -0.08 12.46 14.19
N THR A 215 0.73 12.89 15.17
CA THR A 215 0.24 13.75 16.27
C THR A 215 -0.33 15.08 15.77
N SER A 216 0.14 15.60 14.62
CA SER A 216 -0.32 16.88 14.05
C SER A 216 -0.85 16.74 12.62
N SER A 217 -1.87 17.54 12.30
CA SER A 217 -2.42 17.64 10.93
C SER A 217 -1.41 18.18 9.92
N SER A 218 -0.48 19.01 10.36
CA SER A 218 0.62 19.55 9.53
C SER A 218 1.55 18.42 9.11
N ARG A 219 2.05 17.62 10.07
CA ARG A 219 2.91 16.47 9.79
C ARG A 219 2.22 15.44 8.89
N LEU A 220 0.93 15.20 9.10
CA LEU A 220 0.15 14.31 8.25
C LEU A 220 0.09 14.79 6.79
N ASN A 221 -0.04 16.10 6.56
CA ASN A 221 0.03 16.69 5.21
C ASN A 221 1.43 16.59 4.59
N GLU A 222 2.46 16.88 5.38
CA GLU A 222 3.85 16.79 4.93
C GLU A 222 4.18 15.35 4.47
N LEU A 223 3.79 14.36 5.28
CA LEU A 223 3.91 12.94 4.95
C LEU A 223 3.13 12.57 3.68
N ALA A 224 1.90 13.05 3.53
CA ALA A 224 1.14 12.78 2.31
C ALA A 224 1.78 13.39 1.07
N ALA A 225 2.34 14.60 1.18
CA ALA A 225 2.95 15.32 0.07
C ALA A 225 4.21 14.62 -0.45
N VAL A 226 5.05 14.07 0.43
CA VAL A 226 6.29 13.37 0.03
C VAL A 226 6.03 12.06 -0.73
N PHE A 227 4.84 11.45 -0.60
CA PHE A 227 4.43 10.35 -1.47
C PHE A 227 4.07 10.78 -2.90
N GLY A 228 4.04 12.09 -3.19
CA GLY A 228 3.89 12.62 -4.54
C GLY A 228 5.01 12.22 -5.49
N VAL A 229 6.21 11.89 -4.97
CA VAL A 229 7.34 11.44 -5.82
C VAL A 229 7.04 10.15 -6.59
N PHE A 230 6.13 9.32 -6.08
CA PHE A 230 5.68 8.07 -6.71
C PHE A 230 4.63 8.26 -7.80
N ALA A 231 4.14 9.48 -8.01
CA ALA A 231 3.17 9.78 -9.05
C ALA A 231 3.77 9.58 -10.45
N LYS A 232 2.98 8.99 -11.34
CA LYS A 232 3.33 8.84 -12.76
C LYS A 232 2.41 9.75 -13.59
N PRO A 233 2.92 10.64 -14.45
CA PRO A 233 2.10 11.61 -15.20
C PRO A 233 0.93 10.97 -15.98
N ASP A 234 1.21 9.89 -16.71
CA ASP A 234 0.20 9.11 -17.44
C ASP A 234 -0.27 7.88 -16.63
N GLY A 235 -0.18 7.94 -15.31
CA GLY A 235 -0.51 6.85 -14.42
C GLY A 235 -1.25 7.35 -13.20
N ASN A 236 -0.96 6.72 -12.07
CA ASN A 236 -1.63 7.01 -10.81
C ASN A 236 -0.80 7.93 -9.92
N ALA A 237 -1.44 8.42 -8.86
CA ALA A 237 -0.82 9.20 -7.81
C ALA A 237 -1.50 8.89 -6.47
N TRP A 238 -0.82 9.18 -5.37
CA TRP A 238 -1.41 9.11 -4.03
C TRP A 238 -2.16 10.40 -3.71
N LYS A 239 -3.35 10.25 -3.15
CA LYS A 239 -4.19 11.34 -2.64
C LYS A 239 -4.55 11.06 -1.19
N LEU A 240 -4.31 12.05 -0.34
CA LEU A 240 -4.73 11.98 1.05
C LEU A 240 -6.25 12.12 1.17
N VAL A 241 -6.86 11.19 1.88
CA VAL A 241 -8.27 11.22 2.29
C VAL A 241 -8.34 11.21 3.81
N ARG A 242 -9.24 12.03 4.35
CA ARG A 242 -9.44 12.21 5.79
C ARG A 242 -10.89 11.90 6.17
N PRO A 243 -11.17 11.54 7.43
CA PRO A 243 -12.55 11.51 7.93
C PRO A 243 -13.20 12.89 7.75
N LEU A 244 -14.36 12.93 7.09
CA LEU A 244 -15.19 14.14 7.04
C LEU A 244 -15.87 14.39 8.39
N TRP A 245 -16.33 13.33 9.05
CA TRP A 245 -16.90 13.34 10.41
C TRP A 245 -16.49 12.07 11.16
N GLY A 246 -16.38 12.15 12.49
CA GLY A 246 -16.11 11.00 13.37
C GLY A 246 -14.74 10.35 13.14
N LYS A 247 -13.70 10.83 13.84
CA LYS A 247 -12.34 10.25 13.75
C LYS A 247 -12.25 8.84 14.32
N GLU A 248 -13.17 8.44 15.19
CA GLU A 248 -13.16 7.16 15.89
C GLU A 248 -13.19 5.95 14.96
N GLY A 249 -14.01 5.98 13.90
CA GLY A 249 -14.07 4.89 12.93
C GLY A 249 -12.75 4.72 12.17
N TRP A 250 -12.05 5.81 11.88
CA TRP A 250 -10.75 5.80 11.20
C TRP A 250 -9.61 5.40 12.13
N ARG A 251 -9.66 5.84 13.40
CA ARG A 251 -8.76 5.38 14.45
C ARG A 251 -8.91 3.89 14.69
N LYS A 252 -10.14 3.39 14.74
CA LYS A 252 -10.43 1.96 14.84
C LYS A 252 -9.89 1.21 13.62
N LYS A 253 -10.02 1.77 12.41
CA LYS A 253 -9.37 1.18 11.23
C LYS A 253 -7.86 1.13 11.40
N LEU A 254 -7.21 2.16 11.94
CA LEU A 254 -5.76 2.15 12.13
C LEU A 254 -5.31 0.99 13.04
N LEU A 255 -6.12 0.64 14.05
CA LEU A 255 -5.87 -0.48 14.98
C LEU A 255 -6.11 -1.89 14.41
N ASN A 256 -6.80 -2.02 13.27
CA ASN A 256 -7.29 -3.32 12.75
C ASN A 256 -6.85 -3.59 11.32
#